data_AF-X1UTZ3-F1
#
_entry.id   AF-X1UTZ3-F1
#
_cell.length_a   1.000
_cell.length_b   1.000
_cell.length_c   1.000
_cell.angle_alpha   90.00
_cell.angle_beta   90.00
_cell.angle_gamma   90.00
#
_symmetry.space_group_name_H-M   'P 1'
#
loop_
_entity.id
_entity.type
_entity.pdbx_description
1 polymer ?
#
loop_
_entity_poly.entity_id
_entity_poly.type
_entity_poly.pdbx_seq_one_letter_code
_entity_poly.pdbx_strand_id
1 'polypeptide(L)'
;FRLIFLVDEVSQYIGSSTSLLLNLETIVEEIGISCDNKVWLVCTAQQDLKNLIDNTDTRGADFGKILARFETRISLQSQDASYITKMRVLAKNSDGIGLLTDFYKKSKGDIENLFTFDHDLYHNYDDSEDYLLTYPFISYQFRLISSFFSFTNVIKASGFRAL
;
A
#
# COMPACT_ATOMS: atom_id res chain seq x y z
N PHE A 1 20.57 19.93 -8.77
CA PHE A 1 20.54 18.63 -8.06
C PHE A 1 19.34 18.64 -7.14
N ARG A 2 18.56 17.54 -7.08
CA ARG A 2 17.41 17.39 -6.17
C ARG A 2 17.62 16.10 -5.39
N LEU A 3 17.61 16.18 -4.06
CA LEU A 3 17.85 15.03 -3.18
C LEU A 3 16.56 14.73 -2.41
N ILE A 4 16.23 13.45 -2.27
CA ILE A 4 15.07 13.00 -1.50
C ILE A 4 15.58 12.11 -0.37
N PHE A 5 15.26 12.48 0.87
CA PHE A 5 15.48 11.66 2.06
C PHE A 5 14.16 11.00 2.46
N LEU A 6 14.17 9.67 2.51
CA LEU A 6 13.03 8.86 2.93
C LEU A 6 13.32 8.32 4.33
N VAL A 7 12.47 8.66 5.30
CA VAL A 7 12.55 8.21 6.68
C VAL A 7 11.35 7.33 6.98
N ASP A 8 11.59 6.04 7.22
CA ASP A 8 10.53 5.07 7.47
C ASP A 8 10.17 5.02 8.97
N GLU A 9 8.88 4.90 9.28
CA GLU A 9 8.34 4.71 10.64
C GLU A 9 8.82 5.74 11.69
N VAL A 10 8.83 7.02 11.33
CA VAL A 10 9.22 8.11 12.23
C VAL A 10 8.40 8.16 13.53
N SER A 11 7.15 7.66 13.51
CA SER A 11 6.32 7.53 14.71
C SER A 11 6.96 6.65 15.79
N GLN A 12 7.72 5.61 15.43
CA GLN A 12 8.41 4.77 16.42
C GLN A 12 9.61 5.48 17.06
N TYR A 13 10.32 6.30 16.28
CA TYR A 13 11.43 7.12 16.78
C TYR A 13 10.94 8.20 17.75
N ILE A 14 9.83 8.85 17.44
CA ILE A 14 9.26 9.92 18.28
C ILE A 14 8.61 9.33 19.54
N GLY A 15 7.89 8.21 19.42
CA GLY A 15 7.10 7.63 20.50
C GLY A 15 6.11 8.64 21.08
N SER A 16 6.26 8.97 22.37
CA SER A 16 5.52 10.04 23.07
C SER A 16 6.38 11.26 23.44
N SER A 17 7.61 11.34 22.91
CA SER A 17 8.57 12.39 23.29
C SER A 17 8.42 13.65 22.43
N THR A 18 7.90 14.72 23.03
CA THR A 18 7.80 16.05 22.39
C THR A 18 9.16 16.59 21.92
N SER A 19 10.22 16.32 22.69
CA SER A 19 11.56 16.83 22.39
C SER A 19 12.13 16.24 21.10
N LEU A 20 11.80 14.97 20.79
CA LEU A 20 12.28 14.32 19.56
C LEU A 20 11.56 14.84 18.32
N LEU A 21 10.27 15.18 18.43
CA LEU A 21 9.55 15.82 17.34
C LEU A 21 10.10 17.23 17.04
N LEU A 22 10.39 18.03 18.08
CA LEU A 22 10.99 19.37 17.92
C LEU A 22 12.38 19.29 17.29
N ASN A 23 13.18 18.30 17.66
CA ASN A 23 14.47 18.06 17.03
C ASN A 23 14.31 17.72 15.54
N LEU A 24 13.32 16.89 15.20
CA LEU A 24 13.03 16.57 13.80
C LEU A 24 12.61 17.81 13.01
N GLU A 25 11.73 18.65 13.57
CA GLU A 25 11.34 19.94 12.98
C GLU A 25 12.57 20.82 12.72
N THR A 26 13.44 20.98 13.72
CA THR A 26 14.66 21.80 13.60
C THR A 26 15.56 21.29 12.46
N ILE A 27 15.72 19.96 12.35
CA ILE A 27 16.51 19.34 11.27
C ILE A 27 15.87 19.62 9.90
N VAL A 28 14.54 19.51 9.76
CA VAL A 28 13.84 19.80 8.50
C VAL A 28 14.03 21.26 8.09
N GLU A 29 13.89 22.19 9.04
CA GLU A 29 14.04 23.62 8.79
C GLU A 29 15.49 23.97 8.40
N GLU A 30 16.48 23.45 9.13
CA GLU A 30 17.90 23.66 8.81
C GLU A 30 18.26 23.12 7.43
N ILE A 31 17.71 21.96 7.04
CA ILE A 31 17.89 21.40 5.70
C ILE A 31 17.24 22.29 4.64
N GLY A 32 16.01 22.76 4.86
CA GLY A 32 15.32 23.66 3.94
C GLY A 32 16.10 24.94 3.67
N ILE A 33 16.62 25.56 4.73
CA ILE A 33 17.44 26.78 4.68
C ILE A 33 18.80 26.51 4.04
N SER A 34 19.55 25.53 4.54
CA SER A 34 20.93 25.27 4.12
C SER A 34 21.01 24.75 2.69
N CYS A 35 19.97 24.07 2.22
CA CYS A 35 19.93 23.46 0.90
C CYS A 35 19.05 24.21 -0.11
N ASP A 36 18.59 25.43 0.19
CA ASP A 36 17.81 26.29 -0.72
C ASP A 36 16.61 25.53 -1.33
N ASN A 37 15.87 24.80 -0.49
CA ASN A 37 14.73 23.96 -0.87
C ASN A 37 15.00 22.92 -1.99
N LYS A 38 16.27 22.51 -2.19
CA LYS A 38 16.65 21.46 -3.16
C LYS A 38 16.60 20.05 -2.58
N VAL A 39 16.33 19.93 -1.28
CA VAL A 39 16.23 18.66 -0.55
C VAL A 39 14.79 18.46 -0.07
N TRP A 40 14.24 17.30 -0.34
CA TRP A 40 12.89 16.90 0.06
C TRP A 40 13.01 15.83 1.14
N LEU A 41 12.34 16.03 2.27
CA LEU A 41 12.22 15.02 3.32
C LEU A 41 10.82 14.41 3.25
N VAL A 42 10.77 13.09 3.14
CA VAL A 42 9.53 12.31 3.13
C VAL A 42 9.59 11.33 4.29
N CYS A 43 8.60 11.41 5.18
CA CYS A 43 8.54 10.59 6.37
C CYS A 43 7.27 9.73 6.35
N THR A 44 7.37 8.45 6.71
CA THR A 44 6.21 7.55 6.84
C THR A 44 5.87 7.33 8.32
N ALA A 45 4.58 7.23 8.64
CA ALA A 45 4.12 6.87 9.98
C ALA A 45 2.88 5.98 9.87
N GLN A 46 2.88 4.84 10.57
CA GLN A 46 1.73 3.93 10.61
C GLN A 46 0.48 4.54 11.25
N GLN A 47 0.67 5.33 12.30
CA GLN A 47 -0.41 6.06 12.95
C GLN A 47 -0.34 7.51 12.54
N ASP A 48 -1.51 8.11 12.29
CA ASP A 48 -1.62 9.55 12.13
C ASP A 48 -0.94 10.19 13.35
N LEU A 49 0.14 10.93 13.14
CA LEU A 49 0.92 11.52 14.24
C LEU A 49 -0.01 12.33 15.17
N LYS A 50 -1.10 12.87 14.60
CA LYS A 50 -2.21 13.54 15.28
C LYS A 50 -2.86 12.70 16.39
N ASN A 51 -3.02 11.39 16.20
CA ASN A 51 -3.60 10.48 17.19
C ASN A 51 -2.63 10.14 18.34
N LEU A 52 -1.31 10.20 18.11
CA LEU A 52 -0.32 10.11 19.19
C LEU A 52 -0.36 11.36 20.09
N ILE A 53 -0.69 12.51 19.50
CA ILE A 53 -0.73 13.82 20.15
C ILE A 53 -1.97 13.98 21.03
N ASP A 54 -3.13 13.50 20.58
CA ASP A 54 -4.41 13.62 21.33
C ASP A 54 -4.41 12.83 22.65
N ASN A 55 -3.53 11.83 22.82
CA ASN A 55 -3.40 11.08 24.07
C ASN A 55 -2.55 11.78 25.15
N THR A 56 -2.02 12.97 24.87
CA THR A 56 -1.19 13.75 25.81
C THR A 56 -1.91 15.03 26.21
N ASP A 57 -2.81 14.91 27.20
CA ASP A 57 -3.87 15.85 27.65
C ASP A 57 -3.47 17.32 27.98
N THR A 58 -2.22 17.73 27.82
CA THR A 58 -1.75 19.08 28.22
C THR A 58 -0.92 19.83 27.19
N ARG A 59 -0.58 19.24 26.03
CA ARG A 59 0.33 19.88 25.03
C ARG A 59 -0.16 19.87 23.58
N GLY A 60 -1.35 19.31 23.30
CA GLY A 60 -1.87 19.11 21.94
C GLY A 60 -1.96 20.39 21.07
N ALA A 61 -2.13 21.56 21.68
CA ALA A 61 -2.23 22.83 20.95
C ALA A 61 -0.90 23.25 20.27
N ASP A 62 0.25 22.98 20.87
CA ASP A 62 1.55 23.32 20.28
C ASP A 62 1.96 22.31 19.20
N PHE A 63 1.58 21.05 19.37
CA PHE A 63 1.75 20.01 18.35
C PHE A 63 0.95 20.27 17.07
N GLY A 64 -0.28 20.79 17.19
CA GLY A 64 -1.10 21.17 16.04
C GLY A 64 -0.42 22.24 15.16
N LYS A 65 0.31 23.18 15.76
CA LYS A 65 1.09 24.20 15.04
C LYS A 65 2.30 23.63 14.32
N ILE A 66 2.99 22.67 14.93
CA ILE A 66 4.15 21.98 14.33
C ILE A 66 3.69 21.12 13.14
N LEU A 67 2.63 20.32 13.33
CA LEU A 67 2.05 19.51 12.25
C LEU A 67 1.50 20.33 11.09
N ALA A 68 1.04 21.56 11.34
CA ALA A 68 0.60 22.46 10.28
C ALA A 68 1.74 22.86 9.32
N ARG A 69 3.01 22.81 9.76
CA ARG A 69 4.18 23.06 8.88
C ARG A 69 4.55 21.84 8.03
N PHE A 70 4.16 20.64 8.44
CA PHE A 70 4.21 19.40 7.64
C PHE A 70 2.98 19.28 6.73
N GLU A 71 2.65 20.36 6.01
CA GLU A 71 1.35 20.55 5.36
C GLU A 71 1.10 19.57 4.20
N THR A 72 2.17 18.99 3.63
CA THR A 72 2.04 18.05 2.51
C THR A 72 1.80 16.63 2.99
N ARG A 73 0.56 16.35 3.39
CA ARG A 73 0.09 14.99 3.64
C ARG A 73 -0.24 14.31 2.33
N ILE A 74 0.70 13.53 1.81
CA ILE A 74 0.39 12.58 0.74
C ILE A 74 -0.28 11.38 1.42
N SER A 75 -1.61 11.41 1.50
CA SER A 75 -2.35 10.18 1.73
C SER A 75 -2.10 9.32 0.50
N LEU A 76 -1.28 8.28 0.65
CA LEU A 76 -1.24 7.19 -0.32
C LEU A 76 -2.65 6.60 -0.31
N GLN A 77 -3.50 7.08 -1.23
CA GLN A 77 -4.74 6.37 -1.52
C GLN A 77 -4.31 4.94 -1.79
N SER A 78 -4.89 4.01 -1.03
CA SER A 78 -4.68 2.59 -1.21
C SER A 78 -4.99 2.26 -2.66
N GLN A 79 -3.96 2.22 -3.52
CA GLN A 79 -4.07 1.47 -4.76
C GLN A 79 -4.55 0.10 -4.32
N ASP A 80 -5.65 -0.33 -4.94
CA ASP A 80 -6.42 -1.50 -4.56
C ASP A 80 -5.49 -2.60 -4.05
N ALA A 81 -5.67 -3.02 -2.78
CA ALA A 81 -4.82 -4.04 -2.16
C ALA A 81 -4.77 -5.32 -3.03
N SER A 82 -5.83 -5.58 -3.82
CA SER A 82 -5.88 -6.61 -4.84
C SER A 82 -4.80 -6.41 -5.93
N TYR A 83 -4.68 -5.20 -6.49
CA TYR A 83 -3.67 -4.88 -7.51
C TYR A 83 -2.24 -5.03 -6.98
N ILE A 84 -1.97 -4.53 -5.77
CA ILE A 84 -0.64 -4.67 -5.14
C ILE A 84 -0.31 -6.15 -4.92
N THR A 85 -1.30 -6.96 -4.51
CA THR A 85 -1.12 -8.39 -4.30
C THR A 85 -0.84 -9.12 -5.61
N LYS A 86 -1.61 -8.83 -6.68
CA LYS A 86 -1.37 -9.35 -8.03
C LYS A 86 0.06 -9.03 -8.46
N MET A 87 0.49 -7.78 -8.33
CA MET A 87 1.85 -7.37 -8.71
C MET A 87 2.94 -8.05 -7.87
N ARG A 88 2.79 -8.14 -6.54
CA ARG A 88 3.82 -8.75 -5.69
C ARG A 88 4.01 -10.24 -5.93
N VAL A 89 2.92 -10.97 -6.16
CA VAL A 89 2.96 -12.44 -6.29
C VAL A 89 3.17 -12.87 -7.74
N LEU A 90 2.62 -12.11 -8.69
CA LEU A 90 2.50 -12.51 -10.09
C LEU A 90 3.19 -11.56 -11.06
N ALA A 91 4.04 -10.64 -10.59
CA ALA A 91 4.88 -9.83 -11.46
C ALA A 91 5.57 -10.72 -12.50
N LYS A 92 5.41 -10.35 -13.77
CA LYS A 92 6.00 -11.04 -14.92
C LYS A 92 7.27 -10.31 -15.36
N ASN A 93 8.25 -11.07 -15.85
CA ASN A 93 9.40 -10.49 -16.53
C ASN A 93 9.03 -10.09 -17.98
N SER A 94 9.91 -9.36 -18.65
CA SER A 94 9.68 -8.86 -20.03
C SER A 94 9.30 -9.98 -21.01
N ASP A 95 9.98 -11.13 -20.90
CA ASP A 95 9.79 -12.26 -21.81
C ASP A 95 8.43 -12.94 -21.57
N GLY A 96 8.06 -13.10 -20.29
CA GLY A 96 6.76 -13.62 -19.89
C GLY A 96 5.61 -12.70 -20.32
N ILE A 97 5.83 -11.39 -20.30
CA ILE A 97 4.85 -10.43 -20.80
C ILE A 97 4.63 -10.60 -22.31
N GLY A 98 5.71 -10.68 -23.09
CA GLY A 98 5.63 -10.90 -24.52
C GLY A 98 4.87 -12.20 -24.86
N LEU A 99 5.28 -13.31 -24.25
CA LEU A 99 4.66 -14.63 -24.49
C LEU A 99 3.17 -14.65 -24.13
N LEU A 100 2.79 -14.10 -22.97
CA LEU A 100 1.39 -14.07 -22.54
C LEU A 100 0.54 -13.15 -23.40
N THR A 101 1.10 -12.02 -23.85
CA THR A 101 0.41 -11.10 -24.75
C THR A 101 0.11 -11.77 -26.10
N ASP A 102 1.10 -12.47 -26.67
CA ASP A 102 0.93 -13.17 -27.94
C ASP A 102 -0.03 -14.35 -27.82
N PHE A 103 0.03 -15.08 -26.69
CA PHE A 103 -0.90 -16.16 -26.39
C PHE A 103 -2.34 -15.64 -26.24
N TYR A 104 -2.54 -14.56 -25.49
CA TYR A 104 -3.86 -13.95 -25.33
C TYR A 104 -4.42 -13.47 -26.66
N LYS A 105 -3.61 -12.81 -27.50
CA LYS A 105 -4.05 -12.38 -28.84
C LYS A 105 -4.47 -13.54 -29.72
N LYS A 106 -3.72 -14.64 -29.70
CA LYS A 106 -3.99 -15.83 -30.52
C LYS A 106 -5.24 -16.59 -30.06
N SER A 107 -5.45 -16.66 -28.75
CA SER A 107 -6.47 -17.53 -28.13
C SER A 107 -7.59 -16.74 -27.44
N LYS A 108 -7.76 -15.46 -27.76
CA LYS A 108 -8.67 -14.53 -27.07
C LYS A 108 -10.08 -15.10 -26.92
N GLY A 109 -10.67 -15.56 -28.03
CA GLY A 109 -12.03 -16.11 -28.03
C GLY A 109 -12.17 -17.35 -27.15
N ASP A 110 -11.18 -18.23 -27.15
CA ASP A 110 -11.19 -19.43 -26.31
C ASP A 110 -11.06 -19.08 -24.82
N ILE A 111 -10.19 -18.11 -24.48
CA ILE A 111 -9.98 -17.63 -23.11
C ILE A 111 -11.23 -16.93 -22.56
N GLU A 112 -11.86 -16.07 -23.37
CA GLU A 112 -13.09 -15.35 -23.00
C GLU A 112 -14.29 -16.30 -22.81
N ASN A 113 -14.33 -17.41 -23.56
CA ASN A 113 -15.38 -18.41 -23.46
C ASN A 113 -15.14 -19.48 -22.37
N LEU A 114 -13.90 -19.70 -21.94
CA LEU A 114 -13.57 -20.77 -20.98
C LEU A 114 -14.19 -20.55 -19.59
N PHE A 115 -14.45 -19.29 -19.24
CA PHE A 115 -14.89 -18.89 -17.90
C PHE A 115 -16.21 -18.10 -17.93
N THR A 116 -17.04 -18.30 -18.95
CA THR A 116 -18.40 -17.77 -18.97
C THR A 116 -19.27 -18.57 -18.00
N PHE A 117 -19.54 -18.01 -16.83
CA PHE A 117 -20.46 -18.59 -15.85
C PHE A 117 -21.76 -17.78 -15.81
N ASP A 118 -22.89 -18.46 -15.63
CA ASP A 118 -24.23 -17.85 -15.49
C ASP A 118 -24.44 -17.27 -14.07
N HIS A 119 -23.44 -16.55 -13.56
CA HIS A 119 -23.47 -16.00 -12.21
C HIS A 119 -22.56 -14.77 -12.08
N ASP A 120 -23.13 -13.67 -11.59
CA ASP A 120 -22.49 -12.34 -11.44
C ASP A 120 -21.27 -12.28 -10.49
N LEU A 121 -20.83 -13.40 -9.92
CA LEU A 121 -19.70 -13.44 -8.98
C LEU A 121 -18.43 -14.04 -9.60
N TYR A 122 -18.54 -14.69 -10.77
CA TYR A 122 -17.45 -15.37 -11.44
C TYR A 122 -17.19 -14.71 -12.79
N HIS A 123 -16.63 -13.50 -12.74
CA HIS A 123 -16.23 -12.78 -13.94
C HIS A 123 -14.93 -13.34 -14.52
N ASN A 124 -14.87 -13.37 -15.85
CA ASN A 124 -13.68 -13.66 -16.61
C ASN A 124 -12.68 -12.48 -16.53
N TYR A 125 -11.56 -12.54 -17.24
CA TYR A 125 -10.65 -11.41 -17.41
C TYR A 125 -11.37 -10.22 -18.06
N ASP A 126 -11.21 -9.02 -17.51
CA ASP A 126 -11.83 -7.81 -18.05
C ASP A 126 -11.21 -7.41 -19.40
N ASP A 127 -9.89 -7.53 -19.51
CA ASP A 127 -9.12 -7.24 -20.71
C ASP A 127 -7.78 -8.00 -20.74
N SER A 128 -6.95 -7.69 -21.74
CA SER A 128 -5.61 -8.27 -21.87
C SER A 128 -4.66 -7.88 -20.74
N GLU A 129 -4.87 -6.71 -20.12
CA GLU A 129 -4.03 -6.22 -19.02
C GLU A 129 -4.38 -6.94 -17.72
N ASP A 130 -5.67 -7.13 -17.42
CA ASP A 130 -6.10 -7.96 -16.30
C ASP A 130 -5.65 -9.41 -16.49
N TYR A 131 -5.76 -9.98 -17.70
CA TYR A 131 -5.20 -11.30 -18.01
C TYR A 131 -3.70 -11.38 -17.69
N LEU A 132 -2.92 -10.39 -18.12
CA LEU A 132 -1.49 -10.36 -17.88
C LEU A 132 -1.14 -10.27 -16.38
N LEU A 133 -1.90 -9.47 -15.64
CA LEU A 133 -1.73 -9.23 -14.20
C LEU A 133 -2.15 -10.42 -13.34
N THR A 134 -3.12 -11.22 -13.80
CA THR A 134 -3.74 -12.28 -13.00
C THR A 134 -3.31 -13.69 -13.39
N TYR A 135 -2.87 -13.92 -14.63
CA TYR A 135 -2.44 -15.24 -15.10
C TYR A 135 -1.38 -15.86 -14.17
N PRO A 136 -1.52 -17.13 -13.77
CA PRO A 136 -2.45 -18.15 -14.28
C PRO A 136 -3.82 -18.22 -13.59
N PHE A 137 -4.13 -17.25 -12.72
CA PHE A 137 -5.37 -17.22 -11.95
C PHE A 137 -6.42 -16.31 -12.59
N ILE A 138 -7.69 -16.51 -12.24
CA ILE A 138 -8.81 -15.65 -12.65
C ILE A 138 -9.18 -14.73 -11.48
N SER A 139 -9.69 -13.54 -11.77
CA SER A 139 -10.01 -12.50 -10.77
C SER A 139 -10.77 -12.99 -9.53
N TYR A 140 -11.75 -13.91 -9.66
CA TYR A 140 -12.47 -14.45 -8.50
C TYR A 140 -11.62 -15.38 -7.61
N GLN A 141 -10.59 -16.03 -8.14
CA GLN A 141 -9.75 -16.97 -7.38
C GLN A 141 -8.93 -16.25 -6.30
N PHE A 142 -8.50 -15.01 -6.54
CA PHE A 142 -7.86 -14.18 -5.51
C PHE A 142 -8.82 -13.91 -4.36
N ARG A 143 -10.09 -13.60 -4.66
CA ARG A 143 -11.12 -13.40 -3.63
C ARG A 143 -11.34 -14.66 -2.81
N LEU A 144 -11.39 -15.83 -3.45
CA LEU A 144 -11.53 -17.12 -2.76
C LEU A 144 -10.32 -17.42 -1.86
N ILE A 145 -9.10 -17.23 -2.37
CA ILE A 145 -7.86 -17.45 -1.60
C ILE A 145 -7.81 -16.50 -0.39
N SER A 146 -8.09 -15.20 -0.59
CA SER A 146 -8.14 -14.21 0.49
C SER A 146 -9.24 -14.53 1.52
N SER A 147 -10.40 -15.01 1.06
CA SER A 147 -11.49 -15.44 1.95
C SER A 147 -11.09 -16.65 2.78
N PHE A 148 -10.45 -17.65 2.17
CA PHE A 148 -9.93 -18.82 2.87
C PHE A 148 -8.89 -18.42 3.92
N PHE A 149 -7.90 -17.60 3.57
CA PHE A 149 -6.90 -17.13 4.53
C PHE A 149 -7.53 -16.35 5.69
N SER A 150 -8.48 -15.46 5.39
CA SER A 150 -9.21 -14.71 6.42
C SER A 150 -9.98 -15.64 7.35
N PHE A 151 -10.66 -16.65 6.80
CA PHE A 151 -11.36 -17.68 7.58
C PHE A 151 -10.41 -18.50 8.46
N THR A 152 -9.24 -18.91 7.95
CA THR A 152 -8.24 -19.63 8.77
C THR A 152 -7.68 -18.75 9.89
N ASN A 153 -7.52 -17.45 9.67
CA ASN A 153 -7.09 -16.51 10.71
C ASN A 153 -8.17 -16.31 11.76
N VAL A 154 -9.45 -16.26 11.36
CA VAL A 154 -10.59 -16.24 12.29
C VAL A 154 -10.63 -17.53 13.12
N ILE A 155 -10.45 -18.71 12.51
CA ILE A 155 -10.38 -19.99 13.23
C ILE A 155 -9.19 -20.04 14.21
N LYS A 156 -8.01 -19.60 13.77
CA LYS A 156 -6.83 -19.50 14.64
C LYS A 156 -7.06 -18.55 15.81
N ALA A 157 -7.73 -17.41 15.57
CA ALA A 157 -8.06 -16.44 16.61
C ALA A 157 -9.18 -16.91 17.56
N SER A 158 -10.09 -17.78 17.10
CA SER A 158 -11.19 -18.34 17.90
C SER A 158 -10.84 -19.67 18.59
N GLY A 159 -9.59 -20.14 18.50
CA GLY A 159 -9.07 -21.26 19.30
C GLY A 159 -9.54 -22.65 18.86
N PHE A 160 -10.19 -22.79 17.71
CA PHE A 160 -10.63 -24.10 17.22
C PHE A 160 -9.45 -24.83 16.54
N ARG A 161 -8.73 -25.64 17.32
CA ARG A 161 -7.82 -26.67 16.79
C ARG A 161 -8.67 -27.86 16.33
N ALA A 162 -8.87 -28.00 15.02
CA ALA A 162 -9.29 -29.28 14.47
C ALA A 162 -8.16 -30.30 14.69
N LEU A 163 -8.52 -31.42 15.33
CA LEU A 163 -7.67 -32.61 15.53
C LEU A 163 -7.21 -33.20 14.20
#